data_AF-A0AA44R941-F1
#
_entry.id   AF-A0AA44R941-F1
#
_cell.length_a   1.000
_cell.length_b   1.000
_cell.length_c   1.000
_cell.angle_alpha   90.00
_cell.angle_beta   90.00
_cell.angle_gamma   90.00
#
_symmetry.space_group_name_H-M   'P 1'
#
loop_
_entity.id
_entity.type
_entity.pdbx_description
1 polymer ?
#
loop_
_entity_poly.entity_id
_entity_poly.type
_entity_poly.pdbx_seq_one_letter_code
_entity_poly.pdbx_strand_id
1 'polypeptide(L)'
;MKAHEIEYKLYGDDMQFVEIELDPEESVIAEAGAMMMMEDHIEMETIFGDGSGPSGGLFGKLMGAGKRLVTGESMFMTVFTNTGHGKRHVSFAAPYPGKIIPVDLTEYQGKVVCQKDAFLCAAKGVSIGIEFTKKIGTGFFGGEGFIMQKLEGDGFAFMHAGGTVYKRELKPGEKLRIDTGCLVAMTKDVNYDVEFVGKVKTALFGGEGLFFATLEGPGTVWIQSLTLSRLAARLTSPAAQSSGEGSVLGGLGRLLDGKE
;
A
#
# COMPACT_ATOMS: atom_id res chain seq x y z
N MET A 1 13.46 18.06 -5.46
CA MET A 1 13.51 18.83 -4.19
C MET A 1 14.24 17.95 -3.19
N LYS A 2 15.05 18.50 -2.28
CA LYS A 2 15.65 17.68 -1.20
C LYS A 2 14.52 17.24 -0.27
N ALA A 3 14.51 15.98 0.15
CA ALA A 3 13.55 15.52 1.14
C ALA A 3 13.81 16.14 2.52
N HIS A 4 12.74 16.30 3.29
CA HIS A 4 12.82 16.73 4.69
C HIS A 4 13.45 15.63 5.56
N GLU A 5 14.19 16.00 6.59
CA GLU A 5 14.92 15.07 7.45
C GLU A 5 14.06 14.73 8.66
N ILE A 6 13.24 13.69 8.53
CA ILE A 6 12.27 13.31 9.57
C ILE A 6 12.81 12.24 10.52
N GLU A 7 12.47 12.37 11.80
CA GLU A 7 12.67 11.34 12.82
C GLU A 7 11.40 10.49 12.97
N TYR A 8 11.53 9.23 13.39
CA TYR A 8 10.38 8.35 13.55
C TYR A 8 10.51 7.36 14.71
N LYS A 9 9.36 6.88 15.18
CA LYS A 9 9.25 5.78 16.15
C LYS A 9 8.16 4.81 15.74
N LEU A 10 8.49 3.51 15.74
CA LEU A 10 7.53 2.44 15.55
C LEU A 10 6.95 2.00 16.90
N TYR A 11 5.62 1.88 16.94
CA TYR A 11 4.89 1.34 18.08
C TYR A 11 4.24 0.02 17.70
N GLY A 12 4.13 -0.87 18.69
CA GLY A 12 3.61 -2.22 18.50
C GLY A 12 4.65 -3.20 17.95
N ASP A 13 4.36 -4.48 18.10
CA ASP A 13 5.17 -5.56 17.52
C ASP A 13 4.49 -6.08 16.25
N ASP A 14 3.38 -6.81 16.38
CA ASP A 14 2.68 -7.44 15.24
C ASP A 14 1.68 -6.55 14.52
N MET A 15 1.17 -5.52 15.21
CA MET A 15 0.27 -4.53 14.66
C MET A 15 0.87 -3.17 14.94
N GLN A 16 1.45 -2.56 13.92
CA GLN A 16 2.29 -1.38 14.07
C GLN A 16 1.61 -0.11 13.57
N PHE A 17 1.94 1.00 14.23
CA PHE A 17 1.79 2.35 13.68
C PHE A 17 3.13 3.08 13.80
N VAL A 18 3.33 4.08 12.95
CA VAL A 18 4.53 4.92 12.95
C VAL A 18 4.16 6.32 13.42
N GLU A 19 4.93 6.86 14.36
CA GLU A 19 4.92 8.26 14.76
C GLU A 19 6.08 8.96 14.07
N ILE A 20 5.79 10.05 13.37
CA ILE A 20 6.75 10.91 12.70
C ILE A 20 6.89 12.18 13.54
N GLU A 21 8.12 12.51 13.89
CA GLU A 21 8.47 13.77 14.54
C GLU A 21 8.91 14.77 13.46
N LEU A 22 8.34 15.97 13.53
CA LEU A 22 8.56 17.06 12.58
C LEU A 22 9.10 18.27 13.33
N ASP A 23 10.25 18.80 12.91
CA ASP A 23 10.70 20.13 13.30
C ASP A 23 9.78 21.21 12.69
N PRO A 24 9.83 22.47 13.17
CA PRO A 24 9.06 23.56 12.58
C PRO A 24 9.27 23.67 11.07
N GLU A 25 8.19 23.85 10.31
CA GLU A 25 8.14 23.88 8.85
C GLU A 25 8.42 22.55 8.13
N GLU A 26 8.73 21.48 8.87
CA GLU A 26 8.86 20.17 8.27
C GLU A 26 7.52 19.55 7.90
N SER A 27 7.56 18.62 6.94
CA SER A 27 6.36 17.96 6.49
C SER A 27 6.57 16.51 6.10
N VAL A 28 5.51 15.74 6.28
CA VAL A 28 5.37 14.36 5.81
C VAL A 28 4.16 14.28 4.88
N ILE A 29 4.24 13.42 3.87
CA ILE A 29 3.13 13.13 2.95
C ILE A 29 2.58 11.73 3.21
N ALA A 30 1.26 11.56 3.17
CA ALA A 30 0.62 10.25 3.34
C ALA A 30 -0.60 10.09 2.42
N GLU A 31 -0.99 8.84 2.18
CA GLU A 31 -2.25 8.56 1.50
C GLU A 31 -3.46 8.95 2.36
N ALA A 32 -4.55 9.33 1.71
CA ALA A 32 -5.78 9.68 2.39
C ALA A 32 -6.29 8.50 3.25
N GLY A 33 -6.60 8.79 4.51
CA GLY A 33 -7.11 7.79 5.46
C GLY A 33 -6.06 7.03 6.26
N ALA A 34 -4.76 7.27 6.02
CA ALA A 34 -3.68 6.67 6.81
C ALA A 34 -3.42 7.36 8.16
N MET A 35 -3.86 8.61 8.33
CA MET A 35 -3.64 9.36 9.57
C MET A 35 -4.41 8.74 10.73
N MET A 36 -3.70 8.48 11.83
CA MET A 36 -4.24 7.93 13.07
C MET A 36 -4.48 9.03 14.11
N MET A 37 -3.46 9.86 14.37
CA MET A 37 -3.50 10.97 15.32
C MET A 37 -2.46 12.01 14.97
N MET A 38 -2.67 13.25 15.39
CA MET A 38 -1.71 14.34 15.23
C MET A 38 -1.80 15.28 16.44
N GLU A 39 -0.67 15.89 16.79
CA GLU A 39 -0.61 16.92 17.82
C GLU A 39 -1.20 18.25 17.34
N ASP A 40 -1.27 19.22 18.26
CA ASP A 40 -1.60 20.59 17.90
C ASP A 40 -0.58 21.17 16.91
N HIS A 41 -1.01 22.16 16.13
CA HIS A 41 -0.18 22.85 15.14
C HIS A 41 0.39 21.97 14.01
N ILE A 42 -0.13 20.75 13.83
CA ILE A 42 0.01 20.01 12.57
C ILE A 42 -1.15 20.40 11.64
N GLU A 43 -0.83 21.05 10.53
CA GLU A 43 -1.81 21.42 9.50
C GLU A 43 -1.83 20.39 8.37
N MET A 44 -3.04 20.10 7.89
CA MET A 44 -3.28 19.14 6.79
C MET A 44 -3.68 19.87 5.51
N GLU A 45 -2.96 19.64 4.42
CA GLU A 45 -3.34 20.10 3.09
C GLU A 45 -3.46 18.92 2.14
N THR A 46 -4.65 18.73 1.54
CA THR A 46 -4.82 17.76 0.47
C THR A 46 -4.30 18.34 -0.84
N ILE A 47 -3.33 17.65 -1.43
CA ILE A 47 -2.70 18.02 -2.69
C ILE A 47 -3.00 16.98 -3.77
N PHE A 48 -3.02 17.44 -5.02
CA PHE A 48 -3.02 16.57 -6.18
C PHE A 48 -1.56 16.20 -6.52
N GLY A 49 -1.25 14.91 -6.54
CA GLY A 49 0.11 14.38 -6.71
C GLY A 49 0.87 14.25 -5.38
N ASP A 50 2.19 14.19 -5.46
CA ASP A 50 3.13 13.94 -4.34
C ASP A 50 3.75 15.22 -3.74
N GLY A 51 3.42 16.39 -4.29
CA GLY A 51 3.94 17.68 -3.82
C GLY A 51 5.42 17.95 -4.14
N SER A 52 6.06 17.10 -4.95
CA SER A 52 7.48 17.22 -5.31
C SER A 52 7.75 18.23 -6.44
N GLY A 53 6.71 18.63 -7.19
CA GLY A 53 6.79 19.59 -8.29
C GLY A 53 6.60 21.05 -7.86
N PRO A 54 7.04 22.04 -8.69
CA PRO A 54 6.87 23.45 -8.38
C PRO A 54 5.39 23.81 -8.23
N SER A 55 5.09 24.63 -7.22
CA SER A 55 3.78 25.17 -6.91
C SER A 55 3.30 26.13 -8.00
N GLY A 56 2.90 25.57 -9.15
CA GLY A 56 2.28 26.31 -10.25
C GLY A 56 0.90 26.81 -9.84
N GLY A 57 0.54 28.03 -10.26
CA GLY A 57 -0.77 28.63 -9.99
C GLY A 57 -1.95 27.79 -10.49
N LEU A 58 -3.19 28.27 -10.24
CA LEU A 58 -4.44 27.56 -10.53
C LEU A 58 -4.50 26.93 -11.94
N PHE A 59 -3.96 27.62 -12.95
CA PHE A 59 -3.90 27.13 -14.34
C PHE A 59 -2.89 25.98 -14.56
N GLY A 60 -1.76 25.98 -13.83
CA GLY A 60 -0.79 24.88 -13.83
C GLY A 60 -1.29 23.64 -13.09
N LYS A 61 -2.05 23.83 -12.00
CA LYS A 61 -2.75 22.75 -11.29
C LYS A 61 -3.82 22.09 -12.16
N LEU A 62 -4.60 22.87 -12.92
CA LEU A 62 -5.63 22.38 -13.85
C LEU A 62 -5.04 21.66 -15.08
N MET A 63 -3.97 22.18 -15.67
CA MET A 63 -3.31 21.55 -16.82
C MET A 63 -2.57 20.26 -16.44
N GLY A 64 -1.97 20.23 -15.23
CA GLY A 64 -1.40 19.03 -14.63
C GLY A 64 -2.45 17.98 -14.31
N ALA A 65 -3.58 18.38 -13.74
CA ALA A 65 -4.72 17.48 -13.47
C ALA A 65 -5.32 16.90 -14.76
N GLY A 66 -5.49 17.70 -15.82
CA GLY A 66 -6.01 17.25 -17.12
C GLY A 66 -5.10 16.25 -17.84
N LYS A 67 -3.78 16.46 -17.79
CA LYS A 67 -2.80 15.53 -18.39
C LYS A 67 -2.70 14.23 -17.57
N ARG A 68 -2.87 14.31 -16.24
CA ARG A 68 -2.79 13.17 -15.30
C ARG A 68 -4.06 12.33 -15.23
N LEU A 69 -5.23 12.92 -15.44
CA LEU A 69 -6.49 12.20 -15.67
C LEU A 69 -6.44 11.34 -16.93
N VAL A 70 -5.66 11.74 -17.94
CA VAL A 70 -5.45 10.98 -19.19
C VAL A 70 -4.38 9.89 -19.04
N THR A 71 -3.43 10.02 -18.10
CA THR A 71 -2.43 8.97 -17.77
C THR A 71 -2.89 8.00 -16.68
N GLY A 72 -4.03 8.26 -16.03
CA GLY A 72 -4.57 7.43 -14.92
C GLY A 72 -3.94 7.73 -13.55
N GLU A 73 -3.17 8.81 -13.42
CA GLU A 73 -2.33 9.18 -12.27
C GLU A 73 -3.02 10.08 -11.23
N SER A 74 -4.28 9.83 -10.87
CA SER A 74 -4.93 10.64 -9.82
C SER A 74 -4.55 10.14 -8.42
N MET A 75 -3.29 10.34 -8.02
CA MET A 75 -2.89 10.16 -6.62
C MET A 75 -3.23 11.43 -5.84
N PHE A 76 -4.10 11.31 -4.85
CA PHE A 76 -4.37 12.35 -3.87
C PHE A 76 -3.53 12.04 -2.63
N MET A 77 -2.73 13.00 -2.21
CA MET A 77 -1.90 12.89 -1.02
C MET A 77 -2.29 13.98 -0.05
N THR A 78 -2.13 13.71 1.24
CA THR A 78 -2.25 14.74 2.28
C THR A 78 -0.85 15.08 2.78
N VAL A 79 -0.53 16.38 2.79
CA VAL A 79 0.68 16.92 3.40
C VAL A 79 0.35 17.31 4.83
N PHE A 80 1.15 16.86 5.78
CA PHE A 80 1.06 17.22 7.19
C PHE A 80 2.28 18.07 7.52
N THR A 81 2.05 19.32 7.92
CA THR A 81 3.13 20.30 8.16
C THR A 81 3.09 20.79 9.61
N ASN A 82 4.23 20.84 10.27
CA ASN A 82 4.34 21.51 11.57
C ASN A 82 4.39 23.03 11.38
N THR A 83 3.29 23.71 11.72
CA THR A 83 3.19 25.18 11.68
C THR A 83 3.41 25.83 13.06
N GLY A 84 3.72 25.01 14.06
CA GLY A 84 3.94 25.44 15.44
C GLY A 84 5.40 25.74 15.77
N HIS A 85 5.66 25.86 17.08
CA HIS A 85 7.00 26.00 17.63
C HIS A 85 7.46 24.70 18.30
N GLY A 86 8.70 24.30 18.02
CA GLY A 86 9.30 23.06 18.50
C GLY A 86 8.81 21.81 17.77
N LYS A 87 9.35 20.66 18.17
CA LYS A 87 9.01 19.35 17.60
C LYS A 87 7.53 19.01 17.83
N ARG A 88 6.89 18.45 16.80
CA ARG A 88 5.50 17.96 16.84
C ARG A 88 5.37 16.61 16.17
N HIS A 89 4.35 15.86 16.57
CA HIS A 89 4.16 14.49 16.13
C HIS A 89 2.89 14.29 15.31
N VAL A 90 2.99 13.46 14.29
CA VAL A 90 1.86 12.91 13.53
C VAL A 90 2.07 11.41 13.34
N SER A 91 1.01 10.62 13.55
CA SER A 91 1.06 9.17 13.48
C SER A 91 0.22 8.60 12.35
N PHE A 92 0.73 7.55 11.71
CA PHE A 92 0.09 6.85 10.61
C PHE A 92 -0.05 5.35 10.90
N ALA A 93 -1.22 4.81 10.56
CA ALA A 93 -1.53 3.40 10.69
C ALA A 93 -2.20 2.89 9.41
N ALA A 94 -1.90 1.65 9.05
CA ALA A 94 -2.51 1.00 7.90
C ALA A 94 -3.89 0.41 8.23
N PRO A 95 -4.77 0.21 7.23
CA PRO A 95 -6.16 -0.20 7.47
C PRO A 95 -6.33 -1.71 7.79
N TYR A 96 -5.25 -2.48 7.88
CA TYR A 96 -5.30 -3.90 8.22
C TYR A 96 -4.08 -4.34 9.06
N PRO A 97 -4.17 -5.48 9.80
CA PRO A 97 -3.12 -5.92 10.70
C PRO A 97 -1.81 -6.22 9.96
N GLY A 98 -0.71 -5.65 10.45
CA GLY A 98 0.63 -5.91 9.91
C GLY A 98 1.70 -5.00 10.48
N LYS A 99 2.87 -5.07 9.85
CA LYS A 99 4.08 -4.35 10.26
C LYS A 99 4.41 -3.22 9.28
N ILE A 100 5.18 -2.25 9.76
CA ILE A 100 5.66 -1.11 8.96
C ILE A 100 7.13 -1.29 8.65
N ILE A 101 7.50 -1.02 7.40
CA ILE A 101 8.85 -1.12 6.87
C ILE A 101 9.35 0.30 6.62
N PRO A 102 10.20 0.85 7.50
CA PRO A 102 10.91 2.09 7.22
C PRO A 102 12.01 1.83 6.18
N VAL A 103 12.11 2.73 5.21
CA VAL A 103 13.08 2.66 4.11
C VAL A 103 13.74 4.01 3.97
N ASP A 104 15.03 4.08 4.27
CA ASP A 104 15.87 5.19 3.84
C ASP A 104 16.19 5.02 2.36
N LEU A 105 15.64 5.86 1.50
CA LEU A 105 15.85 5.73 0.05
C LEU A 105 17.32 5.90 -0.35
N THR A 106 18.14 6.59 0.45
CA THR A 106 19.57 6.74 0.17
C THR A 106 20.33 5.41 0.23
N GLU A 107 19.88 4.47 1.07
CA GLU A 107 20.44 3.12 1.17
C GLU A 107 20.11 2.25 -0.06
N TYR A 108 19.09 2.63 -0.84
CA TYR A 108 18.60 1.89 -2.01
C TYR A 108 18.79 2.67 -3.32
N GLN A 109 19.90 3.41 -3.43
CA GLN A 109 20.24 4.19 -4.64
C GLN A 109 19.14 5.19 -5.05
N GLY A 110 18.43 5.73 -4.07
CA GLY A 110 17.37 6.72 -4.23
C GLY A 110 16.08 6.19 -4.82
N LYS A 111 15.88 4.85 -4.92
CA LYS A 111 14.66 4.27 -5.52
C LYS A 111 14.26 2.92 -4.92
N VAL A 112 13.01 2.83 -4.47
CA VAL A 112 12.32 1.56 -4.16
C VAL A 112 11.00 1.51 -4.93
N VAL A 113 10.61 0.31 -5.38
CA VAL A 113 9.35 0.08 -6.07
C VAL A 113 8.43 -0.72 -5.13
N CYS A 114 7.27 -0.18 -4.80
CA CYS A 114 6.31 -0.80 -3.89
C CYS A 114 4.95 -1.02 -4.56
N GLN A 115 4.16 -1.94 -4.03
CA GLN A 115 2.75 -2.05 -4.40
C GLN A 115 2.02 -0.79 -3.94
N LYS A 116 1.02 -0.31 -4.71
CA LYS A 116 0.23 0.88 -4.35
C LYS A 116 -0.31 0.81 -2.91
N ASP A 117 -1.00 -0.26 -2.55
CA ASP A 117 -1.60 -0.42 -1.22
C ASP A 117 -0.58 -0.69 -0.10
N ALA A 118 0.71 -0.77 -0.43
CA ALA A 118 1.79 -0.87 0.55
C ALA A 118 2.33 0.50 0.94
N PHE A 119 2.15 1.56 0.15
CA PHE A 119 2.63 2.88 0.54
C PHE A 119 1.83 3.42 1.75
N LEU A 120 2.51 3.95 2.77
CA LEU A 120 1.85 4.52 3.96
C LEU A 120 2.10 6.03 4.06
N CYS A 121 3.36 6.43 4.18
CA CYS A 121 3.77 7.84 4.24
C CYS A 121 5.23 7.98 3.81
N ALA A 122 5.68 9.21 3.55
CA ALA A 122 7.08 9.52 3.24
C ALA A 122 7.43 10.96 3.62
N ALA A 123 8.71 11.25 3.81
CA ALA A 123 9.21 12.61 3.95
C ALA A 123 8.81 13.46 2.75
N LYS A 124 8.35 14.69 2.98
CA LYS A 124 8.07 15.62 1.87
C LYS A 124 9.34 15.85 1.05
N GLY A 125 9.22 15.71 -0.26
CA GLY A 125 10.33 15.75 -1.21
C GLY A 125 10.65 14.39 -1.83
N VAL A 126 10.23 13.28 -1.20
CA VAL A 126 10.14 11.98 -1.86
C VAL A 126 9.08 12.04 -2.95
N SER A 127 9.46 11.67 -4.17
CA SER A 127 8.54 11.58 -5.31
C SER A 127 7.88 10.22 -5.35
N ILE A 128 6.58 10.22 -5.61
CA ILE A 128 5.76 9.03 -5.74
C ILE A 128 5.20 9.04 -7.15
N GLY A 129 5.52 8.03 -7.92
CA GLY A 129 5.05 7.87 -9.30
C GLY A 129 4.58 6.45 -9.56
N ILE A 130 3.92 6.23 -10.69
CA ILE A 130 3.63 4.87 -11.16
C ILE A 130 4.89 4.33 -11.84
N GLU A 131 5.37 3.16 -11.40
CA GLU A 131 6.42 2.42 -12.09
C GLU A 131 5.80 1.54 -13.20
N PHE A 132 4.74 0.82 -12.85
CA PHE A 132 4.10 -0.12 -13.76
C PHE A 132 2.65 -0.37 -13.35
N THR A 133 1.77 -0.53 -14.35
CA THR A 133 0.37 -0.92 -14.16
C THR A 133 0.03 -2.10 -15.06
N LYS A 134 -0.45 -3.20 -14.46
CA LYS A 134 -1.04 -4.32 -15.20
C LYS A 134 -2.52 -4.41 -14.89
N LYS A 135 -3.36 -4.31 -15.92
CA LYS A 135 -4.78 -4.61 -15.79
C LYS A 135 -4.95 -6.12 -15.57
N ILE A 136 -5.08 -6.49 -14.31
CA ILE A 136 -5.50 -7.82 -13.87
C ILE A 136 -7.01 -7.73 -13.64
N GLY A 137 -7.80 -8.66 -14.18
CA GLY A 137 -9.26 -8.58 -14.24
C GLY A 137 -9.97 -8.16 -12.94
N THR A 138 -11.21 -7.69 -13.06
CA THR A 138 -11.97 -6.88 -12.08
C THR A 138 -12.28 -7.48 -10.69
N GLY A 139 -11.73 -8.64 -10.33
CA GLY A 139 -12.12 -9.37 -9.12
C GLY A 139 -11.20 -9.26 -7.90
N PHE A 140 -9.91 -8.94 -8.05
CA PHE A 140 -8.92 -9.11 -6.96
C PHE A 140 -8.26 -7.82 -6.44
N PHE A 141 -8.27 -6.73 -7.20
CA PHE A 141 -7.54 -5.48 -6.91
C PHE A 141 -8.42 -4.22 -7.07
N GLY A 142 -9.64 -4.26 -6.55
CA GLY A 142 -10.54 -3.09 -6.57
C GLY A 142 -10.94 -2.58 -7.97
N GLY A 143 -10.69 -3.36 -9.03
CA GLY A 143 -10.98 -3.00 -10.42
C GLY A 143 -9.87 -2.20 -11.13
N GLU A 144 -8.88 -1.67 -10.42
CA GLU A 144 -7.76 -0.89 -11.00
C GLU A 144 -6.65 -1.78 -11.57
N GLY A 145 -6.55 -3.02 -11.09
CA GLY A 145 -5.49 -3.96 -11.46
C GLY A 145 -4.30 -3.88 -10.52
N PHE A 146 -3.16 -4.44 -10.93
CA PHE A 146 -1.94 -4.45 -10.14
C PHE A 146 -1.10 -3.22 -10.48
N ILE A 147 -0.93 -2.33 -9.51
CA ILE A 147 -0.20 -1.06 -9.65
C ILE A 147 1.03 -1.10 -8.74
N MET A 148 2.19 -0.91 -9.35
CA MET A 148 3.46 -0.67 -8.66
C MET A 148 3.80 0.81 -8.73
N GLN A 149 4.09 1.40 -7.58
CA GLN A 149 4.59 2.75 -7.44
C GLN A 149 6.11 2.74 -7.28
N LYS A 150 6.75 3.78 -7.79
CA LYS A 150 8.14 4.11 -7.50
C LYS A 150 8.18 5.21 -6.44
N LEU A 151 9.03 5.00 -5.44
CA LEU A 151 9.39 5.96 -4.41
C LEU A 151 10.81 6.42 -4.70
N GLU A 152 10.98 7.68 -5.09
CA GLU A 152 12.25 8.23 -5.57
C GLU A 152 12.64 9.47 -4.77
N GLY A 153 13.86 9.51 -4.23
CA GLY A 153 14.32 10.63 -3.42
C GLY A 153 15.47 10.28 -2.48
N ASP A 154 15.69 11.16 -1.50
CA ASP A 154 16.80 11.11 -0.54
C ASP A 154 16.31 11.18 0.91
N GLY A 155 15.07 10.79 1.18
CA GLY A 155 14.47 10.75 2.52
C GLY A 155 13.82 9.42 2.85
N PHE A 156 13.22 9.35 4.04
CA PHE A 156 12.49 8.18 4.49
C PHE A 156 11.17 8.00 3.74
N ALA A 157 10.87 6.75 3.41
CA ALA A 157 9.54 6.29 3.04
C ALA A 157 9.13 5.13 3.95
N PHE A 158 7.83 5.00 4.20
CA PHE A 158 7.25 3.99 5.06
C PHE A 158 6.24 3.19 4.28
N MET A 159 6.40 1.87 4.32
CA MET A 159 5.49 0.93 3.67
C MET A 159 4.82 0.05 4.72
N HIS A 160 3.58 -0.34 4.47
CA HIS A 160 2.86 -1.33 5.25
C HIS A 160 2.88 -2.71 4.58
N ALA A 161 2.97 -3.74 5.40
CA ALA A 161 2.91 -5.13 4.98
C ALA A 161 1.99 -5.92 5.91
N GLY A 162 0.99 -6.59 5.33
CA GLY A 162 0.01 -7.37 6.07
C GLY A 162 0.58 -8.61 6.75
N GLY A 163 0.26 -8.78 8.02
CA GLY A 163 0.82 -9.85 8.85
C GLY A 163 2.33 -9.67 9.07
N THR A 164 3.12 -10.67 8.73
CA THR A 164 4.58 -10.67 8.91
C THR A 164 5.30 -10.29 7.62
N VAL A 165 6.41 -9.56 7.78
CA VAL A 165 7.34 -9.20 6.69
C VAL A 165 8.44 -10.24 6.57
N TYR A 166 8.66 -10.71 5.35
CA TYR A 166 9.86 -11.47 5.00
C TYR A 166 10.70 -10.67 4.01
N LYS A 167 11.86 -10.18 4.46
CA LYS A 167 12.87 -9.51 3.62
C LYS A 167 13.82 -10.57 3.05
N ARG A 168 13.99 -10.61 1.74
CA ARG A 168 14.90 -11.55 1.07
C ARG A 168 15.80 -10.82 0.07
N GLU A 169 17.09 -11.12 0.15
CA GLU A 169 18.06 -10.76 -0.88
C GLU A 169 18.07 -11.85 -1.97
N LEU A 170 17.85 -11.44 -3.22
CA LEU A 170 17.97 -12.29 -4.41
C LEU A 170 19.34 -12.06 -5.04
N LYS A 171 20.07 -13.13 -5.30
CA LYS A 171 21.33 -13.07 -6.05
C LYS A 171 21.07 -12.81 -7.55
N PRO A 172 22.08 -12.37 -8.32
CA PRO A 172 21.96 -12.26 -9.77
C PRO A 172 21.44 -13.57 -10.40
N GLY A 173 20.33 -13.48 -11.15
CA GLY A 173 19.68 -14.63 -11.79
C GLY A 173 18.91 -15.58 -10.86
N GLU A 174 18.87 -15.31 -9.56
CA GLU A 174 18.04 -16.06 -8.61
C GLU A 174 16.57 -15.71 -8.83
N LYS A 175 15.75 -16.75 -9.06
CA LYS A 175 14.31 -16.60 -9.29
C LYS A 175 13.51 -16.94 -8.04
N LEU A 176 12.50 -16.12 -7.78
CA LEU A 176 11.50 -16.34 -6.75
C LEU A 176 10.10 -16.17 -7.36
N ARG A 177 9.25 -17.17 -7.17
CA ARG A 177 7.84 -17.12 -7.56
C ARG A 177 6.98 -16.84 -6.34
N ILE A 178 6.08 -15.86 -6.44
CA ILE A 178 5.17 -15.46 -5.36
C ILE A 178 3.76 -15.22 -5.90
N ASP A 179 2.76 -15.30 -5.01
CA ASP A 179 1.45 -14.70 -5.26
C ASP A 179 1.64 -13.19 -5.46
N THR A 180 1.03 -12.62 -6.50
CA THR A 180 1.19 -11.19 -6.84
C THR A 180 0.78 -10.27 -5.70
N GLY A 181 -0.24 -10.63 -4.91
CA GLY A 181 -0.69 -9.83 -3.76
C GLY A 181 0.25 -9.90 -2.56
N CYS A 182 1.18 -10.86 -2.52
CA CYS A 182 2.15 -10.98 -1.44
C CYS A 182 3.39 -10.09 -1.64
N LEU A 183 3.58 -9.49 -2.81
CA LEU A 183 4.66 -8.53 -3.02
C LEU A 183 4.34 -7.20 -2.34
N VAL A 184 5.19 -6.77 -1.41
CA VAL A 184 5.10 -5.45 -0.79
C VAL A 184 5.96 -4.46 -1.57
N ALA A 185 7.24 -4.79 -1.75
CA ALA A 185 8.21 -3.93 -2.41
C ALA A 185 9.41 -4.70 -2.95
N MET A 186 10.18 -4.05 -3.82
CA MET A 186 11.44 -4.53 -4.36
C MET A 186 12.38 -3.37 -4.70
N THR A 187 13.68 -3.64 -4.66
CA THR A 187 14.68 -2.68 -5.18
C THR A 187 14.64 -2.63 -6.70
N LYS A 188 15.03 -1.49 -7.28
CA LYS A 188 14.94 -1.21 -8.72
C LYS A 188 15.59 -2.22 -9.67
N ASP A 189 16.60 -2.97 -9.19
CA ASP A 189 17.37 -3.91 -10.02
C ASP A 189 16.73 -5.32 -10.09
N VAL A 190 15.66 -5.56 -9.32
CA VAL A 190 14.89 -6.81 -9.37
C VAL A 190 13.96 -6.77 -10.58
N ASN A 191 14.12 -7.75 -11.47
CA ASN A 191 13.21 -7.94 -12.58
C ASN A 191 11.90 -8.58 -12.10
N TYR A 192 10.79 -8.06 -12.59
CA TYR A 192 9.45 -8.50 -12.21
C TYR A 192 8.63 -8.82 -13.45
N ASP A 193 8.05 -10.03 -13.48
CA ASP A 193 7.06 -10.39 -14.48
C ASP A 193 5.84 -11.06 -13.83
N VAL A 194 4.66 -10.74 -14.35
CA VAL A 194 3.39 -11.34 -13.90
C VAL A 194 2.92 -12.32 -14.95
N GLU A 195 2.93 -13.59 -14.60
CA GLU A 195 2.44 -14.64 -15.48
C GLU A 195 1.07 -15.11 -15.00
N PHE A 196 0.16 -15.31 -15.96
CA PHE A 196 -1.07 -16.06 -15.71
C PHE A 196 -0.73 -17.55 -15.70
N VAL A 197 -0.79 -18.19 -14.54
CA VAL A 197 -0.24 -19.55 -14.38
C VAL A 197 -1.25 -20.67 -14.66
N GLY A 198 -2.47 -20.29 -15.08
CA GLY A 198 -3.24 -21.12 -16.00
C GLY A 198 -4.50 -21.80 -15.45
N LYS A 199 -5.25 -22.33 -16.43
CA LYS A 199 -6.50 -23.11 -16.40
C LYS A 199 -7.47 -22.76 -15.28
N VAL A 200 -8.53 -22.04 -15.68
CA VAL A 200 -9.75 -21.64 -14.92
C VAL A 200 -10.23 -22.66 -13.86
N LYS A 201 -9.99 -23.97 -14.04
CA LYS A 201 -10.31 -25.00 -13.06
C LYS A 201 -9.49 -24.90 -11.76
N THR A 202 -8.18 -24.65 -11.78
CA THR A 202 -7.38 -24.55 -10.54
C THR A 202 -7.74 -23.29 -9.76
N ALA A 203 -8.09 -22.21 -10.45
CA ALA A 203 -8.58 -20.96 -9.85
C ALA A 203 -9.90 -21.11 -9.09
N LEU A 204 -10.84 -21.87 -9.67
CA LEU A 204 -12.18 -22.05 -9.12
C LEU A 204 -12.20 -23.05 -7.95
N PHE A 205 -11.29 -24.03 -7.95
CA PHE A 205 -11.31 -25.14 -6.97
C PHE A 205 -10.13 -25.15 -6.00
N GLY A 206 -9.05 -24.41 -6.28
CA GLY A 206 -7.81 -24.43 -5.48
C GLY A 206 -7.64 -23.28 -4.49
N GLY A 207 -8.42 -22.20 -4.59
CA GLY A 207 -8.31 -21.04 -3.69
C GLY A 207 -7.02 -20.21 -3.82
N GLU A 208 -6.04 -20.68 -4.59
CA GLU A 208 -4.83 -19.93 -4.96
C GLU A 208 -5.12 -18.97 -6.13
N GLY A 209 -4.56 -17.75 -6.05
CA GLY A 209 -4.77 -16.70 -7.03
C GLY A 209 -4.35 -17.10 -8.45
N LEU A 210 -4.98 -16.49 -9.45
CA LEU A 210 -4.77 -16.76 -10.88
C LEU A 210 -3.44 -16.25 -11.45
N PHE A 211 -2.68 -15.50 -10.66
CA PHE A 211 -1.53 -14.74 -11.10
C PHE A 211 -0.38 -14.98 -10.12
N PHE A 212 0.74 -15.49 -10.65
CA PHE A 212 2.00 -15.50 -9.93
C PHE A 212 2.92 -14.43 -10.52
N ALA A 213 3.70 -13.80 -9.65
CA ALA A 213 4.82 -12.99 -10.07
C ALA A 213 6.10 -13.83 -10.02
N THR A 214 6.96 -13.66 -11.01
CA THR A 214 8.34 -14.10 -11.00
C THR A 214 9.22 -12.88 -10.75
N LEU A 215 9.97 -12.93 -9.66
CA LEU A 215 11.01 -11.98 -9.28
C LEU A 215 12.36 -12.59 -9.63
N GLU A 216 13.23 -11.84 -10.30
CA GLU A 216 14.58 -12.29 -10.65
C GLU A 216 15.61 -11.24 -10.22
N GLY A 217 16.57 -11.65 -9.38
CA GLY A 217 17.58 -10.77 -8.83
C GLY A 217 18.62 -10.28 -9.85
N PRO A 218 19.51 -9.35 -9.44
CA PRO A 218 19.83 -9.07 -8.04
C PRO A 218 18.95 -8.03 -7.35
N GLY A 219 18.84 -8.13 -6.03
CA GLY A 219 18.29 -7.07 -5.18
C GLY A 219 17.42 -7.60 -4.04
N THR A 220 16.82 -6.67 -3.31
CA THR A 220 16.00 -6.97 -2.13
C THR A 220 14.53 -7.01 -2.51
N VAL A 221 13.79 -7.95 -1.92
CA VAL A 221 12.33 -8.03 -2.00
C VAL A 221 11.72 -8.12 -0.60
N TRP A 222 10.57 -7.47 -0.40
CA TRP A 222 9.78 -7.52 0.82
C TRP A 222 8.43 -8.19 0.52
N ILE A 223 8.10 -9.19 1.33
CA ILE A 223 6.97 -10.07 1.11
C ILE A 223 6.09 -10.07 2.36
N GLN A 224 4.78 -10.01 2.16
CA GLN A 224 3.78 -10.08 3.23
C GLN A 224 3.12 -11.46 3.29
N SER A 225 2.86 -11.93 4.52
CA SER A 225 2.18 -13.20 4.75
C SER A 225 0.67 -13.12 4.56
N LEU A 226 0.08 -11.93 4.78
CA LEU A 226 -1.35 -11.67 4.66
C LEU A 226 -1.57 -10.54 3.65
N THR A 227 -2.48 -10.73 2.71
CA THR A 227 -2.87 -9.69 1.76
C THR A 227 -4.27 -9.20 2.09
N LEU A 228 -4.54 -7.92 1.86
CA LEU A 228 -5.88 -7.35 2.05
C LEU A 228 -6.92 -8.06 1.16
N SER A 229 -6.55 -8.41 -0.07
CA SER A 229 -7.42 -9.14 -1.01
C SER A 229 -7.83 -10.51 -0.49
N ARG A 230 -6.91 -11.28 0.10
CA ARG A 230 -7.20 -12.59 0.72
C ARG A 230 -8.10 -12.44 1.94
N LEU A 231 -7.81 -11.45 2.78
CA LEU A 231 -8.64 -11.16 3.97
C LEU A 231 -10.07 -10.78 3.56
N ALA A 232 -10.21 -9.84 2.61
CA ALA A 232 -11.51 -9.38 2.11
C ALA A 232 -12.31 -10.51 1.44
N ALA A 233 -11.66 -11.33 0.61
CA ALA A 233 -12.31 -12.49 -0.01
C ALA A 233 -12.81 -13.49 1.03
N ARG A 234 -12.07 -13.68 2.14
CA ARG A 234 -12.50 -14.58 3.22
C ARG A 234 -13.69 -14.03 3.98
N LEU A 235 -13.71 -12.73 4.29
CA LEU A 235 -14.79 -12.06 5.01
C LEU A 235 -16.09 -11.95 4.19
N THR A 236 -15.97 -11.79 2.87
CA THR A 236 -17.13 -11.70 1.96
C THR A 236 -17.58 -13.04 1.42
N SER A 237 -16.84 -14.13 1.71
CA SER A 237 -17.22 -15.48 1.28
C SER A 237 -18.60 -15.87 1.81
N PRO A 238 -19.44 -16.57 1.02
CA PRO A 238 -20.77 -17.04 1.47
C PRO A 238 -20.72 -17.86 2.77
N ALA A 239 -19.62 -18.57 3.02
CA ALA A 239 -19.40 -19.32 4.25
C ALA A 239 -19.23 -18.43 5.50
N ALA A 240 -18.67 -17.22 5.34
CA ALA A 240 -18.60 -16.22 6.41
C ALA A 240 -19.94 -15.50 6.63
N GLN A 241 -20.77 -15.37 5.58
CA GLN A 241 -22.13 -14.86 5.69
C GLN A 241 -23.10 -15.88 6.30
N SER A 242 -22.87 -17.19 6.10
CA SER A 242 -23.71 -18.25 6.67
C SER A 242 -23.48 -18.54 8.15
N SER A 243 -22.47 -17.93 8.77
CA SER A 243 -22.17 -18.07 10.21
C SER A 243 -22.75 -16.94 11.09
N GLY A 244 -23.51 -16.02 10.51
CA GLY A 244 -24.43 -15.16 11.27
C GLY A 244 -25.69 -15.95 11.65
N GLU A 245 -26.13 -15.78 12.89
CA GLU A 245 -27.29 -16.42 13.53
C GLU A 245 -28.39 -16.92 12.55
N GLY A 246 -28.63 -18.24 12.54
CA GLY A 246 -29.82 -18.81 11.92
C GLY A 246 -29.61 -19.97 10.94
N SER A 247 -28.39 -20.43 10.73
CA SER A 247 -28.15 -21.57 9.83
C SER A 247 -28.34 -22.92 10.54
N VAL A 248 -29.10 -23.80 9.89
CA VAL A 248 -29.41 -25.22 10.17
C VAL A 248 -30.70 -25.53 10.96
N LEU A 249 -31.12 -24.75 11.96
CA LEU A 249 -32.41 -25.00 12.67
C LEU A 249 -33.64 -24.35 12.01
N GLY A 250 -33.48 -23.24 11.29
CA GLY A 250 -34.60 -22.53 10.64
C GLY A 250 -35.19 -23.24 9.41
N GLY A 251 -34.39 -24.07 8.73
CA GLY A 251 -34.85 -24.86 7.58
C GLY A 251 -35.64 -26.11 7.97
N LEU A 252 -35.33 -26.71 9.13
CA LEU A 252 -36.03 -27.87 9.68
C LEU A 252 -37.25 -27.47 10.54
N GLY A 253 -37.20 -26.32 11.23
CA GLY A 253 -38.33 -25.81 12.02
C GLY A 253 -39.54 -25.39 11.19
N ARG A 254 -39.33 -24.91 9.95
CA ARG A 254 -40.42 -24.50 9.04
C ARG A 254 -41.14 -25.65 8.32
N LEU A 255 -40.61 -26.87 8.39
CA LEU A 255 -41.21 -28.07 7.80
C LEU A 255 -42.06 -28.86 8.81
N LEU A 256 -41.93 -28.59 10.11
CA LEU A 256 -42.67 -29.27 11.17
C LEU A 256 -43.80 -28.45 11.77
N ASP A 257 -43.87 -27.14 11.49
CA ASP A 257 -44.81 -26.20 12.14
C ASP A 257 -45.84 -25.59 11.18
N GLY A 258 -46.37 -26.39 10.24
CA GLY A 258 -47.21 -25.87 9.17
C GLY A 258 -48.14 -26.87 8.49
N LYS A 259 -48.88 -27.66 9.27
CA LYS A 259 -50.20 -28.20 8.89
C LYS A 259 -51.04 -28.45 10.15
N GLU A 260 -51.76 -27.41 10.59
CA GLU A 260 -53.17 -27.47 10.99
C GLU A 260 -53.85 -26.16 10.57
#